data_AF-J9G868-F1
#
_entry.id   AF-J9G868-F1
#
_cell.length_a   1.000
_cell.length_b   1.000
_cell.length_c   1.000
_cell.angle_alpha   90.00
_cell.angle_beta   90.00
_cell.angle_gamma   90.00
#
_symmetry.space_group_name_H-M   'P 1'
#
loop_
_entity.id
_entity.type
_entity.pdbx_description
1 polymer ?
#
loop_
_entity_poly.entity_id
_entity_poly.type
_entity_poly.pdbx_seq_one_letter_code
_entity_poly.pdbx_strand_id
1 'polypeptide(L)'
;MNEDGTSLLDVIDKTISPMGSRMLRRWILFPLKDVKPIEERQNVVDFLFRKPEIKELLENQLGQIGDLERIISKVAVGRVSPREVVQLKVALKAIEPIKKDLHRER
;
A
#
# COMPACT_ATOMS: atom_id res chain seq x y z
N MET A 1 -18.12 -4.16 -23.53
CA MET A 1 -16.73 -3.82 -23.17
C MET A 1 -15.96 -3.69 -24.47
N ASN A 2 -15.15 -2.64 -24.66
CA ASN A 2 -14.25 -2.61 -25.82
C ASN A 2 -13.23 -3.74 -25.64
N GLU A 3 -13.19 -4.70 -26.57
CA GLU A 3 -12.34 -5.88 -26.47
C GLU A 3 -10.83 -5.52 -26.48
N ASP A 4 -10.47 -4.39 -27.08
CA ASP A 4 -9.10 -3.85 -27.12
C ASP A 4 -8.87 -2.66 -26.15
N GLY A 5 -9.83 -2.35 -25.27
CA GLY A 5 -9.77 -1.18 -24.41
C GLY A 5 -9.00 -1.43 -23.10
N THR A 6 -7.90 -0.71 -22.87
CA THR A 6 -7.23 -0.68 -21.56
C THR A 6 -8.05 0.14 -20.56
N SER A 7 -8.36 -0.42 -19.39
CA SER A 7 -9.10 0.35 -18.38
C SER A 7 -8.19 1.37 -17.68
N LEU A 8 -8.78 2.44 -17.14
CA LEU A 8 -8.03 3.41 -16.33
C LEU A 8 -7.26 2.72 -15.19
N LEU A 9 -7.89 1.73 -14.55
CA LEU A 9 -7.29 0.99 -13.45
C LEU A 9 -6.03 0.23 -13.91
N ASP A 10 -6.05 -0.39 -15.09
CA ASP A 10 -4.89 -1.11 -15.64
C ASP A 10 -3.71 -0.16 -15.93
N VAL A 11 -4.01 1.10 -16.25
CA VAL A 11 -3.00 2.14 -16.47
C VAL A 11 -2.42 2.64 -15.15
N ILE A 12 -3.26 3.00 -14.18
CA ILE A 12 -2.80 3.70 -12.96
C ILE A 12 -2.38 2.78 -11.83
N ASP A 13 -2.81 1.51 -11.83
CA ASP A 13 -2.39 0.56 -10.80
C ASP A 13 -0.94 0.14 -11.01
N LYS A 14 -0.04 0.85 -10.34
CA LYS A 14 1.38 0.54 -10.18
C LYS A 14 1.71 0.27 -8.71
N THR A 15 0.74 -0.22 -7.95
CA THR A 15 0.92 -0.48 -6.52
C THR A 15 1.83 -1.69 -6.30
N ILE A 16 2.58 -1.66 -5.20
CA ILE A 16 3.61 -2.67 -4.90
C ILE A 16 3.04 -3.87 -4.15
N SER A 17 2.00 -3.65 -3.33
CA SER A 17 1.40 -4.70 -2.51
C SER A 17 -0.01 -5.04 -2.98
N PRO A 18 -0.45 -6.30 -2.84
CA PRO A 18 -1.82 -6.70 -3.16
C PRO A 18 -2.88 -5.91 -2.38
N MET A 19 -2.61 -5.55 -1.13
CA MET A 19 -3.48 -4.68 -0.33
C MET A 19 -3.57 -3.26 -0.90
N GLY A 20 -2.46 -2.73 -1.46
CA GLY A 20 -2.45 -1.45 -2.17
C GLY A 20 -3.33 -1.46 -3.42
N SER A 21 -3.22 -2.50 -4.26
CA SER A 21 -4.06 -2.65 -5.46
C SER A 21 -5.54 -2.73 -5.11
N ARG A 22 -5.89 -3.49 -4.06
CA ARG A 22 -7.26 -3.56 -3.54
C ARG A 22 -7.76 -2.19 -3.06
N MET A 23 -6.92 -1.43 -2.35
CA MET A 23 -7.26 -0.09 -1.88
C MET A 23 -7.48 0.88 -3.03
N LEU A 24 -6.60 0.90 -4.04
CA LEU A 24 -6.71 1.78 -5.21
C LEU A 24 -7.98 1.48 -6.01
N ARG A 25 -8.26 0.20 -6.29
CA ARG A 25 -9.51 -0.23 -6.93
C ARG A 25 -10.73 0.28 -6.17
N ARG A 26 -10.72 0.15 -4.83
CA ARG A 26 -11.80 0.66 -3.98
C ARG A 26 -11.93 2.18 -4.10
N TRP A 27 -10.84 2.93 -4.13
CA TRP A 27 -10.89 4.40 -4.26
C TRP A 27 -11.48 4.86 -5.59
N ILE A 28 -11.20 4.13 -6.68
CA ILE A 28 -11.79 4.42 -8.00
C ILE A 28 -13.30 4.14 -8.00
N LEU A 29 -13.71 3.00 -7.43
CA LEU A 29 -15.12 2.60 -7.38
C LEU A 29 -15.95 3.48 -6.43
N PHE A 30 -15.32 4.02 -5.39
CA PHE A 30 -15.98 4.80 -4.34
C PHE A 30 -15.23 6.13 -4.12
N PRO A 31 -15.39 7.10 -5.04
CA PRO A 31 -14.73 8.39 -4.92
C PRO A 31 -15.22 9.15 -3.69
N LEU A 32 -14.32 9.94 -3.11
CA LEU A 32 -14.64 10.85 -2.02
C LEU A 32 -15.51 12.01 -2.53
N LYS A 33 -16.36 12.54 -1.63
CA LYS A 33 -17.24 13.68 -1.91
C LYS A 33 -16.90 14.92 -1.08
N ASP A 34 -16.16 14.72 0.01
CA ASP A 34 -15.77 15.80 0.92
C ASP A 34 -14.39 16.33 0.54
N VAL A 35 -14.24 17.65 0.55
CA VAL A 35 -13.00 18.33 0.13
C VAL A 35 -11.82 17.97 1.04
N LYS A 36 -12.02 17.99 2.36
CA LYS A 36 -10.95 17.73 3.34
C LYS A 36 -10.19 16.40 3.10
N PRO A 37 -10.85 15.23 3.01
CA PRO A 37 -10.13 13.98 2.75
C PRO A 37 -9.55 13.88 1.33
N ILE A 38 -10.06 14.66 0.36
CA ILE A 38 -9.43 14.77 -0.97
C ILE A 38 -8.09 15.51 -0.84
N GLU A 39 -8.07 16.66 -0.16
CA GLU A 39 -6.86 17.44 0.09
C GLU A 39 -5.84 16.63 0.90
N GLU A 40 -6.27 15.88 1.92
CA GLU A 40 -5.39 14.99 2.68
C GLU A 40 -4.68 13.96 1.78
N ARG A 41 -5.39 13.34 0.83
CA ARG A 41 -4.78 12.41 -0.14
C ARG A 41 -3.82 13.14 -1.08
N GLN A 42 -4.22 14.31 -1.58
CA GLN A 42 -3.38 15.11 -2.49
C GLN A 42 -2.08 15.57 -1.81
N ASN A 43 -2.14 15.98 -0.54
CA ASN A 43 -0.97 16.36 0.25
C ASN A 43 0.02 15.20 0.40
N VAL A 44 -0.47 13.97 0.59
CA VAL A 44 0.40 12.78 0.65
C VAL A 44 1.07 12.52 -0.72
N VAL A 45 0.33 12.70 -1.82
CA VAL A 45 0.91 12.57 -3.17
C VAL A 45 1.98 13.63 -3.42
N ASP A 46 1.70 14.91 -3.12
CA ASP A 46 2.65 16.00 -3.29
C ASP A 46 3.91 15.81 -2.43
N PHE A 47 3.75 15.36 -1.18
CA PHE A 47 4.88 15.02 -0.30
C PHE A 47 5.79 13.95 -0.90
N LEU A 48 5.22 12.83 -1.37
CA LEU A 48 6.00 11.74 -1.96
C LEU A 48 6.59 12.11 -3.33
N PHE A 49 5.93 13.00 -4.06
CA PHE A 49 6.46 13.53 -5.32
C PHE A 49 7.68 14.42 -5.09
N ARG A 50 7.65 15.25 -4.04
CA ARG A 50 8.76 16.16 -3.69
C ARG A 50 9.93 15.47 -2.98
N LYS A 51 9.74 14.26 -2.46
CA LYS A 51 10.74 13.51 -1.68
C LYS A 51 10.99 12.11 -2.27
N PRO A 52 11.65 12.02 -3.44
CA PRO A 52 11.87 10.77 -4.14
C PRO A 52 12.64 9.72 -3.31
N GLU A 53 13.55 10.14 -2.44
CA GLU A 53 14.28 9.27 -1.52
C GLU A 53 13.37 8.57 -0.51
N ILE A 54 12.36 9.28 0.03
CA ILE A 54 11.37 8.68 0.92
C ILE A 54 10.46 7.74 0.13
N LYS A 55 10.07 8.14 -1.08
CA LYS A 55 9.29 7.28 -1.96
C LYS A 55 10.04 5.97 -2.21
N GLU A 56 11.30 6.02 -2.64
CA GLU A 56 12.12 4.82 -2.91
C GLU A 56 12.26 3.92 -1.67
N LEU A 57 12.49 4.51 -0.49
CA LEU A 57 12.49 3.76 0.77
C LEU A 57 11.16 3.03 0.98
N LEU A 58 10.04 3.72 0.85
CA LEU A 58 8.71 3.14 1.00
C LEU A 58 8.48 2.02 0.00
N GLU A 59 8.85 2.21 -1.26
CA GLU A 59 8.71 1.20 -2.31
C GLU A 59 9.47 -0.08 -1.95
N ASN A 60 10.73 0.07 -1.54
CA ASN A 60 11.59 -1.04 -1.12
C ASN A 60 11.04 -1.78 0.09
N GLN A 61 10.59 -1.07 1.12
CA GLN A 61 10.08 -1.68 2.36
C GLN A 61 8.69 -2.30 2.18
N LEU A 62 7.77 -1.63 1.47
CA LEU A 62 6.42 -2.16 1.20
C LEU A 62 6.48 -3.43 0.34
N GLY A 63 7.47 -3.56 -0.55
CA GLY A 63 7.73 -4.78 -1.31
C GLY A 63 8.01 -6.00 -0.44
N GLN A 64 8.57 -5.82 0.76
CA GLN A 64 8.87 -6.92 1.69
C GLN A 64 7.64 -7.40 2.48
N ILE A 65 6.58 -6.58 2.58
CA ILE A 65 5.42 -6.87 3.43
C ILE A 65 4.55 -7.97 2.81
N GLY A 66 4.31 -7.92 1.49
CA GLY A 66 3.41 -8.86 0.80
C GLY A 66 1.93 -8.63 1.16
N ASP A 67 1.13 -9.71 1.13
CA ASP A 67 -0.31 -9.63 1.42
C ASP A 67 -0.61 -9.85 2.92
N LEU A 68 -0.40 -8.78 3.71
CA LEU A 68 -0.59 -8.82 5.16
C LEU A 68 -2.06 -9.04 5.57
N GLU A 69 -3.02 -8.43 4.87
CA GLU A 69 -4.45 -8.60 5.17
C GLU A 69 -4.88 -10.08 5.08
N ARG A 70 -4.39 -10.80 4.07
CA ARG A 70 -4.66 -12.23 3.90
C ARG A 70 -4.03 -13.07 5.02
N ILE A 71 -2.80 -12.76 5.43
CA ILE A 71 -2.13 -13.46 6.52
C ILE A 71 -2.90 -13.28 7.83
N ILE A 72 -3.26 -12.04 8.19
CA ILE A 72 -3.99 -11.75 9.43
C ILE A 72 -5.36 -12.45 9.46
N SER A 73 -6.06 -12.51 8.32
CA SER A 73 -7.33 -13.23 8.22
C SER A 73 -7.17 -14.73 8.54
N LYS A 74 -6.06 -15.36 8.16
CA LYS A 74 -5.74 -16.76 8.50
C LYS A 74 -5.34 -16.94 9.96
N VAL A 75 -4.61 -15.97 10.52
CA VAL A 75 -4.23 -15.97 11.94
C VAL A 75 -5.48 -15.99 12.82
N ALA A 76 -6.46 -15.12 12.51
CA ALA A 76 -7.70 -15.02 13.28
C ALA A 76 -8.49 -16.34 13.37
N VAL A 77 -8.37 -17.22 12.37
CA VAL A 77 -9.05 -18.52 12.32
C VAL A 77 -8.12 -19.71 12.61
N GLY A 78 -6.90 -19.46 13.06
CA GLY A 78 -5.92 -20.51 13.40
C GLY A 78 -5.41 -21.33 12.20
N ARG A 79 -5.53 -20.82 10.97
CA ARG A 79 -5.11 -21.50 9.73
C ARG A 79 -3.84 -20.92 9.11
N VAL A 80 -3.08 -20.16 9.87
CA VAL A 80 -1.80 -19.60 9.42
C VAL A 80 -0.73 -20.70 9.35
N SER A 81 0.03 -20.75 8.27
CA SER A 81 1.15 -21.69 8.14
C SER A 81 2.44 -21.12 8.77
N PRO A 82 3.42 -21.96 9.16
CA PRO A 82 4.72 -21.48 9.67
C PRO A 82 5.43 -20.51 8.72
N ARG A 83 5.34 -20.74 7.41
CA ARG A 83 5.89 -19.84 6.38
C ARG A 83 5.24 -18.46 6.42
N GLU A 84 3.92 -18.41 6.59
CA GLU A 84 3.18 -17.14 6.70
C GLU A 84 3.48 -16.40 8.01
N VAL A 85 3.76 -17.13 9.10
CA VAL A 85 4.25 -16.52 10.35
C VAL A 85 5.63 -15.88 10.14
N VAL A 86 6.52 -16.54 9.39
CA VAL A 86 7.82 -15.95 9.02
C VAL A 86 7.62 -14.72 8.12
N GLN A 87 6.69 -14.76 7.17
CA GLN A 87 6.36 -13.61 6.33
C GLN A 87 5.83 -12.43 7.17
N LEU A 88 4.98 -12.71 8.17
CA LEU A 88 4.51 -11.70 9.11
C LEU A 88 5.69 -11.06 9.88
N LYS A 89 6.65 -11.86 10.35
CA LYS A 89 7.88 -11.32 10.96
C LYS A 89 8.64 -10.39 10.01
N VAL A 90 8.79 -10.77 8.74
CA VAL A 90 9.46 -9.92 7.74
C VAL A 90 8.71 -8.61 7.54
N ALA A 91 7.38 -8.69 7.37
CA ALA A 91 6.52 -7.52 7.25
C ALA A 91 6.66 -6.56 8.44
N LEU A 92 6.66 -7.10 9.67
CA LEU A 92 6.82 -6.29 10.88
C LEU A 92 8.18 -5.59 10.94
N LYS A 93 9.27 -6.26 10.53
CA LYS A 93 10.60 -5.65 10.47
C LYS A 93 10.71 -4.56 9.40
N ALA A 94 10.04 -4.72 8.26
CA ALA A 94 10.03 -3.73 7.18
C ALA A 94 9.38 -2.40 7.58
N ILE A 95 8.59 -2.38 8.67
CA ILE A 95 7.98 -1.15 9.18
C ILE A 95 9.00 -0.27 9.93
N GLU A 96 10.05 -0.86 10.53
CA GLU A 96 10.99 -0.10 11.36
C GLU A 96 11.71 1.02 10.59
N PRO A 97 12.26 0.79 9.37
CA PRO A 97 12.89 1.86 8.59
C PRO A 97 11.88 2.94 8.17
N ILE A 98 10.67 2.52 7.76
CA ILE A 98 9.58 3.44 7.37
C ILE A 98 9.29 4.41 8.52
N LYS A 99 9.11 3.87 9.73
CA LYS A 99 8.80 4.67 10.91
C LYS A 99 9.95 5.62 11.26
N LYS A 100 11.19 5.14 11.17
CA LYS A 100 12.38 5.93 11.51
C LYS A 100 12.53 7.16 10.61
N ASP A 101 12.38 7.00 9.30
CA ASP A 101 12.60 8.10 8.37
C ASP A 101 11.41 9.07 8.31
N LEU A 102 10.17 8.58 8.40
CA LEU A 102 9.00 9.48 8.48
C LEU A 102 8.96 10.30 9.77
N HIS A 103 9.57 9.84 10.87
CA HIS A 103 9.70 10.64 12.09
C HIS A 103 10.77 11.72 12.00
N ARG A 104 11.77 11.60 11.13
CA ARG A 104 12.81 12.62 10.93
C ARG A 104 12.32 13.84 10.14
N GLU A 105 11.20 13.69 9.45
CA GLU A 105 10.58 14.71 8.61
C GLU A 105 9.47 15.50 9.31
N ARG A 106 9.25 15.23 10.60
CA ARG A 106 8.36 15.99 11.50
C ARG A 106 9.15 17.04 12.26
#